data_AF-A0A3A0AU83-F1
#
_entry.id   AF-A0A3A0AU83-F1
#
_cell.length_a   1.000
_cell.length_b   1.000
_cell.length_c   1.000
_cell.angle_alpha   90.00
_cell.angle_beta   90.00
_cell.angle_gamma   90.00
#
_symmetry.space_group_name_H-M   'P 1'
#
loop_
_entity.id
_entity.type
_entity.pdbx_description
1 polymer ?
#
loop_
_entity_poly.entity_id
_entity_poly.type
_entity_poly.pdbx_seq_one_letter_code
_entity_poly.pdbx_strand_id
1 'polypeptide(L)'
;MHVKYRILQESTPDGDWETIGVITDWVSMPTHLRLSGIVQHTVSRAIWRQILERVDERQLTLATYHEALGEFERYYRLLPEIHQIEGENAAEIRHQLRDQYVYGQQAELVTG
;
A
#
# COMPACT_ATOMS: atom_id res chain seq x y z
N MET A 1 -5.57 -18.83 -0.08
CA MET A 1 -4.24 -18.16 -0.16
C MET A 1 -4.19 -17.06 0.89
N HIS A 2 -2.98 -16.67 1.33
CA HIS A 2 -2.81 -15.60 2.31
C HIS A 2 -1.84 -14.54 1.79
N VAL A 3 -2.06 -13.28 2.17
CA VAL A 3 -1.23 -12.14 1.82
C VAL A 3 -0.98 -11.31 3.07
N LYS A 4 0.27 -10.92 3.29
CA LYS A 4 0.61 -9.94 4.32
C LYS A 4 0.56 -8.55 3.71
N TYR A 5 0.14 -7.56 4.48
CA TYR A 5 0.10 -6.19 3.99
C TYR A 5 0.32 -5.17 5.10
N ARG A 6 0.70 -3.96 4.71
CA ARG A 6 0.79 -2.79 5.58
C ARG A 6 -0.06 -1.66 5.00
N ILE A 7 -0.64 -0.88 5.89
CA ILE A 7 -1.48 0.27 5.53
C ILE A 7 -0.58 1.44 5.14
N LEU A 8 -0.90 2.03 4.00
CA LEU A 8 -0.23 3.19 3.45
C LEU A 8 -1.10 4.43 3.63
N GLN A 9 -0.50 5.50 4.11
CA GLN A 9 -1.15 6.78 4.29
C GLN A 9 -0.42 7.90 3.54
N GLU A 10 -1.18 8.91 3.14
CA GLU A 10 -0.70 10.18 2.56
C GLU A 10 -1.04 11.33 3.51
N SER A 11 -0.17 12.34 3.59
CA SER A 11 -0.43 13.56 4.34
C SER A 11 -1.46 14.43 3.62
N THR A 12 -2.47 14.91 4.32
CA THR A 12 -3.44 15.86 3.77
C THR A 12 -2.89 17.30 3.84
N PRO A 13 -3.45 18.26 3.07
CA PRO A 13 -3.07 19.68 3.17
C PRO A 13 -3.24 20.28 4.58
N ASP A 14 -4.16 19.73 5.37
CA ASP A 14 -4.44 20.17 6.74
C ASP A 14 -3.46 19.57 7.77
N GLY A 15 -2.55 18.69 7.34
CA GLY A 15 -1.54 18.06 8.20
C GLY A 15 -1.98 16.73 8.84
N ASP A 16 -3.18 16.27 8.51
CA ASP A 16 -3.68 14.94 8.89
C ASP A 16 -3.12 13.85 7.96
N TRP A 17 -3.49 12.59 8.24
CA TRP A 17 -3.07 11.44 7.45
C TRP A 17 -4.30 10.66 6.98
N GLU A 18 -4.38 10.42 5.68
CA GLU A 18 -5.46 9.67 5.06
C GLU A 18 -4.96 8.32 4.56
N THR A 19 -5.77 7.27 4.72
CA THR A 19 -5.44 5.95 4.20
C THR A 19 -5.71 5.91 2.69
N ILE A 20 -4.64 5.78 1.91
CA ILE A 20 -4.71 5.77 0.45
C ILE A 20 -4.51 4.38 -0.16
N GLY A 21 -4.32 3.35 0.67
CA GLY A 21 -4.20 1.98 0.21
C GLY A 21 -3.30 1.12 1.09
N VAL A 22 -2.73 0.09 0.48
CA VAL A 22 -1.88 -0.90 1.15
C VAL A 22 -0.70 -1.33 0.29
N ILE A 23 0.39 -1.72 0.94
CA ILE A 23 1.50 -2.45 0.32
C ILE A 23 1.36 -3.92 0.71
N THR A 24 1.35 -4.80 -0.28
CA THR A 24 1.07 -6.23 -0.16
C THR A 24 2.32 -7.06 -0.45
N ASP A 25 2.49 -8.18 0.27
CA ASP A 25 3.50 -9.20 0.05
C ASP A 25 2.85 -10.50 -0.45
N TRP A 26 2.98 -10.75 -1.75
CA TRP A 26 2.52 -11.96 -2.43
C TRP A 26 3.63 -13.01 -2.44
N VAL A 27 3.77 -13.75 -1.34
CA VAL A 27 4.85 -14.75 -1.16
C VAL A 27 4.92 -15.80 -2.29
N SER A 28 3.81 -16.06 -2.97
CA SER A 28 3.73 -16.97 -4.12
C SER A 28 4.24 -16.37 -5.45
N MET A 29 4.61 -15.10 -5.48
CA MET A 29 5.10 -14.39 -6.68
C MET A 29 6.64 -14.29 -6.70
N PRO A 30 7.26 -14.14 -7.89
CA PRO A 30 8.68 -13.84 -8.00
C PRO A 30 9.07 -12.60 -7.21
N THR A 31 10.30 -12.53 -6.68
CA THR A 31 10.76 -11.44 -5.79
C THR A 31 10.47 -10.04 -6.33
N HIS A 32 10.70 -9.79 -7.62
CA HIS A 32 10.46 -8.51 -8.28
C HIS A 32 8.97 -8.14 -8.46
N LEU A 33 8.04 -9.08 -8.24
CA LEU A 33 6.58 -8.86 -8.26
C LEU A 33 5.93 -9.10 -6.89
N ARG A 34 6.72 -9.51 -5.90
CA ARG A 34 6.26 -9.95 -4.59
C ARG A 34 5.66 -8.80 -3.79
N LEU A 35 6.32 -7.65 -3.80
CA LEU A 35 5.82 -6.43 -3.16
C LEU A 35 5.03 -5.60 -4.16
N SER A 36 3.77 -5.31 -3.85
CA SER A 36 2.88 -4.56 -4.75
C SER A 36 2.01 -3.58 -3.98
N GLY A 37 1.90 -2.35 -4.50
CA GLY A 37 0.98 -1.35 -3.99
C GLY A 37 -0.43 -1.51 -4.58
N ILE A 38 -1.43 -1.54 -3.70
CA ILE A 38 -2.84 -1.35 -4.04
C ILE A 38 -3.23 0.01 -3.48
N VAL A 39 -3.20 1.03 -4.33
CA VAL A 39 -3.30 2.44 -3.92
C VAL A 39 -4.36 3.18 -4.72
N GLN A 40 -4.87 4.28 -4.16
CA GLN A 40 -5.76 5.20 -4.87
C GLN A 40 -5.08 5.78 -6.12
N HIS A 41 -5.90 6.14 -7.11
CA HIS A 41 -5.43 6.62 -8.42
C HIS A 41 -4.82 8.03 -8.39
N THR A 42 -4.98 8.74 -7.27
CA THR A 42 -4.53 10.12 -7.02
C THR A 42 -3.03 10.21 -6.77
N VAL A 43 -2.37 9.08 -6.50
CA VAL A 43 -0.95 9.09 -6.18
C VAL A 43 -0.06 9.48 -7.36
N SER A 44 1.04 10.18 -7.08
CA SER A 44 2.02 10.56 -8.11
C SER A 44 2.75 9.33 -8.65
N ARG A 45 2.49 8.99 -9.92
CA ARG A 45 3.16 7.88 -10.62
C ARG A 45 4.68 8.01 -10.66
N ALA A 46 5.18 9.25 -10.74
CA ALA A 46 6.62 9.51 -10.78
C ALA A 46 7.29 9.22 -9.43
N ILE A 47 6.64 9.57 -8.31
CA ILE A 47 7.13 9.25 -6.97
C ILE A 47 7.09 7.74 -6.74
N TRP A 48 5.96 7.10 -7.07
CA TRP A 48 5.83 5.64 -6.89
C TRP A 48 6.83 4.84 -7.70
N ARG A 49 7.16 5.28 -8.92
CA ARG A 49 8.22 4.64 -9.71
C ARG A 49 9.55 4.64 -8.95
N GLN A 50 9.96 5.79 -8.40
CA GLN A 50 11.20 5.88 -7.62
C GLN A 50 11.18 5.03 -6.36
N ILE A 51 10.04 4.98 -5.65
CA ILE A 51 9.88 4.12 -4.47
C ILE A 51 10.05 2.65 -4.88
N LEU A 52 9.41 2.22 -5.96
CA LEU A 52 9.50 0.84 -6.45
C LEU A 52 10.92 0.47 -6.92
N GLU A 53 11.61 1.38 -7.60
CA GLU A 53 13.02 1.20 -7.96
C GLU A 53 13.89 1.00 -6.70
N ARG A 54 13.71 1.81 -5.66
CA ARG A 54 14.44 1.66 -4.38
C ARG A 54 14.14 0.34 -3.67
N VAL A 55 12.88 -0.12 -3.72
CA VAL A 55 12.48 -1.42 -3.16
C VAL A 55 13.23 -2.56 -3.83
N ASP A 56 13.34 -2.53 -5.16
CA ASP A 56 14.03 -3.55 -5.94
C ASP A 56 15.56 -3.46 -5.75
N GLU A 57 16.16 -2.28 -5.91
CA GLU A 57 17.61 -2.06 -5.74
C GLU A 57 18.12 -2.52 -4.38
N ARG A 58 17.34 -2.28 -3.32
CA ARG A 58 17.72 -2.61 -1.94
C ARG A 58 17.13 -3.94 -1.44
N GLN A 59 16.41 -4.66 -2.30
CA GLN A 59 15.76 -5.93 -1.96
C GLN A 59 14.94 -5.83 -0.66
N LEU A 60 14.17 -4.74 -0.52
CA LEU A 60 13.40 -4.49 0.70
C LEU A 60 12.30 -5.53 0.89
N THR A 61 11.90 -5.69 2.14
CA THR A 61 10.78 -6.55 2.55
C THR A 61 9.58 -5.71 2.94
N LEU A 62 8.43 -6.33 3.19
CA LEU A 62 7.27 -5.60 3.71
C LEU A 62 7.58 -4.88 5.04
N ALA A 63 8.42 -5.47 5.90
CA ALA A 63 8.81 -4.85 7.16
C ALA A 63 9.69 -3.60 6.94
N THR A 64 10.64 -3.69 6.00
CA THR A 64 11.61 -2.62 5.71
C THR A 64 11.17 -1.66 4.60
N TYR A 65 9.99 -1.84 4.00
CA TYR A 65 9.51 -1.04 2.86
C TYR A 65 9.54 0.47 3.11
N HIS A 66 9.28 0.90 4.34
CA HIS A 66 9.31 2.30 4.73
C HIS A 66 10.63 3.00 4.37
N GLU A 67 11.76 2.27 4.35
CA GLU A 67 13.07 2.80 3.94
C GLU A 67 13.12 3.28 2.47
N ALA A 68 12.23 2.78 1.60
CA ALA A 68 12.15 3.26 0.22
C ALA A 68 11.45 4.63 0.09
N LEU A 69 10.64 5.02 1.08
CA LEU A 69 9.96 6.31 1.09
C LEU A 69 11.00 7.44 1.13
N GLY A 70 12.01 7.33 1.99
CA GLY A 70 13.14 8.26 2.04
C GLY A 70 12.68 9.73 2.13
N GLU A 71 13.06 10.55 1.16
CA GLU A 71 12.65 11.96 1.08
C GLU A 71 11.13 12.19 1.00
N PHE A 72 10.36 11.15 0.64
CA PHE A 72 8.90 11.21 0.54
C PHE A 72 8.20 10.84 1.86
N GLU A 73 8.92 10.53 2.94
CA GLU A 73 8.33 10.22 4.26
C GLU A 73 7.47 11.35 4.84
N ARG A 74 7.73 12.59 4.42
CA ARG A 74 6.90 13.76 4.77
C ARG A 74 5.52 13.73 4.11
N TYR A 75 5.36 12.99 3.02
CA TYR A 75 4.13 12.89 2.25
C TYR A 75 3.46 11.54 2.40
N TYR A 76 4.24 10.48 2.59
CA TYR A 76 3.76 9.11 2.67
C TYR A 76 4.30 8.44 3.92
N ARG A 77 3.49 7.59 4.55
CA ARG A 77 3.96 6.71 5.62
C ARG A 77 3.31 5.35 5.55
N LEU A 78 4.02 4.35 6.06
CA LEU A 78 3.46 3.03 6.32
C LEU A 78 3.24 2.85 7.81
N LEU A 79 2.02 2.46 8.18
CA LEU A 79 1.76 2.04 9.55
C LEU A 79 2.64 0.83 9.92
N PRO A 80 3.17 0.76 11.15
CA PRO A 80 4.14 -0.27 11.54
C PRO A 80 3.54 -1.68 11.60
N GLU A 81 2.22 -1.79 11.77
CA GLU A 81 1.51 -3.06 11.87
C GLU A 81 1.50 -3.81 10.54
N ILE A 82 1.86 -5.10 10.59
CA ILE A 82 1.71 -6.04 9.47
C ILE A 82 0.44 -6.83 9.70
N HIS A 83 -0.50 -6.67 8.77
CA HIS A 83 -1.77 -7.39 8.74
C HIS A 83 -1.68 -8.61 7.82
N GLN A 84 -2.66 -9.50 7.94
CA GLN A 84 -2.82 -10.66 7.08
C GLN A 84 -4.27 -10.76 6.62
N ILE A 85 -4.46 -11.12 5.35
CA ILE A 85 -5.76 -11.41 4.75
C ILE A 85 -5.70 -12.75 4.03
N GLU A 86 -6.82 -13.46 4.04
CA GLU A 86 -6.99 -14.74 3.36
C GLU A 86 -8.14 -14.66 2.38
N GLY A 87 -8.00 -15.36 1.26
CA GLY A 87 -9.04 -15.46 0.23
C GLY A 87 -8.81 -16.68 -0.65
N GLU A 88 -9.79 -17.06 -1.46
CA GLU A 88 -9.71 -18.21 -2.35
C GLU A 88 -8.67 -17.98 -3.45
N ASN A 89 -8.59 -16.75 -3.96
CA ASN A 89 -7.68 -16.38 -5.04
C ASN A 89 -7.21 -14.91 -4.96
N ALA A 90 -6.26 -14.54 -5.84
CA ALA A 90 -5.63 -13.23 -5.80
C ALA A 90 -6.57 -12.09 -6.21
N ALA A 91 -7.56 -12.37 -7.07
CA ALA A 91 -8.55 -11.38 -7.49
C ALA A 91 -9.47 -11.02 -6.32
N GLU A 92 -9.91 -12.01 -5.55
CA GLU A 92 -10.72 -11.82 -4.35
C GLU A 92 -9.98 -10.98 -3.30
N ILE A 93 -8.72 -11.33 -2.97
CA ILE A 93 -7.93 -10.55 -2.01
C ILE A 93 -7.75 -9.09 -2.48
N ARG A 94 -7.48 -8.88 -3.78
CA ARG A 94 -7.36 -7.52 -4.33
C ARG A 94 -8.68 -6.74 -4.24
N HIS A 95 -9.81 -7.40 -4.46
CA HIS A 95 -11.13 -6.79 -4.32
C HIS A 95 -11.38 -6.37 -2.87
N GLN A 96 -11.19 -7.28 -1.91
CA GLN A 96 -11.37 -6.98 -0.47
C GLN A 96 -10.48 -5.83 -0.01
N LEU A 97 -9.19 -5.82 -0.39
CA LEU A 97 -8.27 -4.75 -0.01
C LEU A 97 -8.62 -3.41 -0.66
N ARG A 98 -9.12 -3.41 -1.90
CA ARG A 98 -9.57 -2.19 -2.58
C ARG A 98 -10.82 -1.63 -1.91
N ASP A 99 -11.81 -2.48 -1.65
CA ASP A 99 -13.04 -2.07 -0.99
C ASP A 99 -12.74 -1.49 0.40
N GLN A 100 -11.82 -2.09 1.15
CA GLN A 100 -11.51 -1.64 2.49
C GLN A 100 -10.66 -0.37 2.54
N TYR A 101 -9.62 -0.26 1.71
CA TYR A 101 -8.57 0.76 1.88
C TYR A 101 -8.44 1.75 0.72
N VAL A 102 -9.17 1.54 -0.38
CA VAL A 102 -9.12 2.42 -1.56
C VAL A 102 -10.49 3.06 -1.83
N TYR A 103 -11.58 2.30 -1.69
CA TYR A 103 -12.94 2.79 -1.95
C TYR A 103 -13.78 2.98 -0.68
N GLY A 104 -13.47 2.27 0.40
CA GLY A 104 -14.29 2.23 1.62
C GLY A 104 -14.49 3.59 2.28
N GLN A 105 -13.48 4.47 2.23
CA GLN A 105 -13.59 5.83 2.74
C GLN A 105 -14.43 6.76 1.83
N GLN A 106 -14.57 6.45 0.54
CA GLN A 106 -15.45 7.22 -0.35
C GLN A 106 -16.94 6.91 -0.11
N ALA A 107 -17.28 5.75 0.45
CA ALA A 107 -18.67 5.36 0.68
C ALA A 107 -19.31 6.03 1.91
N GLU A 108 -18.53 6.27 2.98
CA GLU A 108 -19.03 6.96 4.19
C GLU A 108 -19.31 8.46 3.95
N LEU A 109 -18.61 9.10 3.00
CA LEU A 109 -18.80 10.52 2.68
C LEU A 109 -20.05 10.82 1.84
N VAL A 110 -20.71 9.83 1.24
CA VAL A 110 -21.90 10.02 0.39
C VAL A 110 -23.21 9.79 1.17
N THR A 111 -23.12 9.34 2.43
CA THR A 111 -24.28 9.08 3.29
C THR A 111 -24.38 10.00 4.53
N GLY A 112 -23.53 11.02 4.61
CA GLY A 112 -23.54 12.06 5.66
C GLY A 112 -24.19 13.36 5.22
#